data_AF-A0AAD5PI64-F1
#
_entry.id   AF-A0AAD5PI64-F1
#
_cell.length_a   1.000
_cell.length_b   1.000
_cell.length_c   1.000
_cell.angle_alpha   90.00
_cell.angle_beta   90.00
_cell.angle_gamma   90.00
#
_symmetry.space_group_name_H-M   'P 1'
#
loop_
_entity.id
_entity.type
_entity.pdbx_description
1 polymer ?
#
loop_
_entity_poly.entity_id
_entity_poly.type
_entity_poly.pdbx_seq_one_letter_code
_entity_poly.pdbx_strand_id
1 'polypeptide(L)'
;MSVVANRLTEKGVIVVSVAGNQGSEGVFMQNSPGSVPKVISVASVDNSFYFTQIATVDAFPNETYPYELSTSTKQMSNGTLAILFDEQNTHLVTTACPNNVMTTTAPLASSILLVHRGGCTFAEKLSVAEQFGVKAVLFYDADEQDEYRAIQVLTPDESIIPAAGISKYFADKLIATVKKYKGSSKNKAFNIMFSVHQYNEPSPSAGQVSSFSSVGPNYELDLKPSLAGIGNQVYSTLPRHIGDGWGTRSGTSMAAPHISGVAALMLAYYKQNNITVDPLFITEQLQNHAQQATFEGQPDHPLLQGAGLVQRK
;
A
#
# COMPACT_ATOMS: atom_id res chain seq x y z
N MET A 1 5.09 24.07 -17.61
CA MET A 1 4.08 23.25 -18.33
C MET A 1 2.69 23.89 -18.38
N SER A 2 2.26 24.66 -17.38
CA SER A 2 0.92 25.29 -17.34
C SER A 2 0.50 26.04 -18.62
N VAL A 3 1.39 26.86 -19.20
CA VAL A 3 1.09 27.62 -20.43
C VAL A 3 0.76 26.71 -21.61
N VAL A 4 1.47 25.59 -21.75
CA VAL A 4 1.24 24.62 -22.83
C VAL A 4 -0.08 23.90 -22.59
N ALA A 5 -0.34 23.45 -21.37
CA ALA A 5 -1.60 22.80 -21.00
C ALA A 5 -2.80 23.71 -21.26
N ASN A 6 -2.72 24.99 -20.86
CA ASN A 6 -3.78 25.95 -21.11
C ASN A 6 -4.06 26.12 -22.62
N ARG A 7 -3.02 26.33 -23.43
CA ARG A 7 -3.16 26.45 -24.90
C ARG A 7 -3.74 25.20 -25.56
N LEU A 8 -3.46 24.01 -25.03
CA LEU A 8 -4.06 22.76 -25.51
C LEU A 8 -5.56 22.73 -25.21
N THR A 9 -5.94 23.08 -23.98
CA THR A 9 -7.36 23.13 -23.59
C THR A 9 -8.15 24.18 -24.39
N GLU A 10 -7.54 25.32 -24.73
CA GLU A 10 -8.13 26.35 -25.61
C GLU A 10 -8.36 25.86 -27.04
N LYS A 11 -7.60 24.85 -27.50
CA LYS A 11 -7.77 24.20 -28.80
C LYS A 11 -8.71 23.00 -28.76
N GLY A 12 -9.41 22.79 -27.64
CA GLY A 12 -10.35 21.69 -27.47
C GLY A 12 -9.68 20.33 -27.22
N VAL A 13 -8.45 20.31 -26.71
CA VAL A 13 -7.80 19.08 -26.24
C VAL A 13 -8.10 18.90 -24.76
N ILE A 14 -8.70 17.76 -24.38
CA ILE A 14 -8.83 17.39 -22.96
C ILE A 14 -7.43 17.12 -22.41
N VAL A 15 -7.04 17.86 -21.37
CA VAL A 15 -5.79 17.64 -20.64
C VAL A 15 -6.14 17.17 -19.24
N VAL A 16 -5.64 15.98 -18.89
CA VAL A 16 -5.76 15.37 -17.57
C VAL A 16 -4.39 15.45 -16.90
N SER A 17 -4.36 15.92 -15.65
CA SER A 17 -3.14 16.05 -14.87
C SER A 17 -3.38 15.63 -13.42
N VAL A 18 -2.30 15.31 -12.74
CA VAL A 18 -2.30 14.94 -11.33
C VAL A 18 -2.57 16.14 -10.43
N ALA A 19 -3.28 15.92 -9.32
CA ALA A 19 -3.38 16.90 -8.23
C ALA A 19 -2.05 17.04 -7.48
N GLY A 20 -1.29 15.95 -7.33
CA GLY A 20 -0.06 15.88 -6.56
C GLY A 20 -0.13 14.87 -5.42
N ASN A 21 1.02 14.64 -4.78
CA ASN A 21 1.19 13.66 -3.71
C ASN A 21 1.65 14.33 -2.40
N GLN A 22 1.32 15.60 -2.21
CA GLN A 22 1.74 16.45 -1.10
C GLN A 22 0.61 16.67 -0.08
N GLY A 23 -0.33 15.72 0.03
CA GLY A 23 -1.49 15.84 0.93
C GLY A 23 -1.11 16.07 2.40
N SER A 24 0.00 15.50 2.85
CA SER A 24 0.55 15.70 4.20
C SER A 24 1.16 17.09 4.43
N GLU A 25 1.46 17.84 3.37
CA GLU A 25 1.98 19.21 3.48
C GLU A 25 0.87 20.25 3.68
N GLY A 26 -0.40 19.83 3.55
CA GLY A 26 -1.58 20.63 3.86
C GLY A 26 -2.32 21.17 2.64
N VAL A 27 -3.12 22.20 2.88
CA VAL A 27 -3.91 22.90 1.85
C VAL A 27 -3.01 23.68 0.87
N PHE A 28 -3.53 23.99 -0.32
CA PHE A 28 -2.82 24.70 -1.40
C PHE A 28 -1.74 23.90 -2.15
N MET A 29 -1.69 22.59 -1.98
CA MET A 29 -0.60 21.74 -2.50
C MET A 29 -0.87 21.16 -3.91
N GLN A 30 -1.68 21.86 -4.71
CA GLN A 30 -2.00 21.43 -6.08
C GLN A 30 -0.81 21.63 -7.03
N ASN A 31 -0.47 20.59 -7.76
CA ASN A 31 0.64 20.62 -8.71
C ASN A 31 0.26 21.24 -10.06
N SER A 32 1.25 21.91 -10.66
CA SER A 32 1.21 22.27 -12.08
C SER A 32 1.46 21.04 -12.96
N PRO A 33 0.75 20.86 -14.09
CA PRO A 33 -0.26 21.74 -14.66
C PRO A 33 -1.70 21.47 -14.20
N GLY A 34 -1.92 20.60 -13.21
CA GLY A 34 -3.25 20.30 -12.67
C GLY A 34 -3.98 21.52 -12.12
N SER A 35 -3.24 22.50 -11.59
CA SER A 35 -3.78 23.77 -11.11
C SER A 35 -4.38 24.66 -12.20
N VAL A 36 -4.14 24.41 -13.49
CA VAL A 36 -4.69 25.23 -14.59
C VAL A 36 -6.23 25.05 -14.68
N PRO A 37 -7.03 26.12 -14.85
CA PRO A 37 -8.50 26.05 -14.75
C PRO A 37 -9.17 24.97 -15.62
N LYS A 38 -8.84 24.90 -16.91
CA LYS A 38 -9.44 23.94 -17.87
C LYS A 38 -8.76 22.57 -17.89
N VAL A 39 -7.73 22.35 -17.06
CA VAL A 39 -7.10 21.03 -16.91
C VAL A 39 -7.90 20.23 -15.89
N ILE A 40 -8.20 18.97 -16.20
CA ILE A 40 -8.81 18.06 -15.23
C ILE A 40 -7.72 17.66 -14.23
N SER A 41 -7.77 18.22 -13.02
CA SER A 41 -6.89 17.82 -11.92
C SER A 41 -7.48 16.60 -11.22
N VAL A 42 -6.66 15.56 -11.02
CA VAL A 42 -7.13 14.26 -10.54
C VAL A 42 -6.56 13.94 -9.17
N ALA A 43 -7.46 13.79 -8.20
CA ALA A 43 -7.19 13.22 -6.88
C ALA A 43 -7.06 11.70 -6.93
N SER A 44 -6.38 11.13 -5.94
CA SER A 44 -6.25 9.69 -5.76
C SER A 44 -7.28 9.19 -4.76
N VAL A 45 -8.02 8.14 -5.13
CA VAL A 45 -8.86 7.34 -4.25
C VAL A 45 -8.27 5.95 -4.13
N ASP A 46 -8.45 5.36 -2.96
CA ASP A 46 -7.95 4.04 -2.63
C ASP A 46 -8.74 2.94 -3.33
N ASN A 47 -7.99 2.00 -3.93
CA ASN A 47 -8.57 0.84 -4.62
C ASN A 47 -9.33 -0.06 -3.64
N SER A 48 -10.28 -0.84 -4.13
CA SER A 48 -11.08 -1.75 -3.28
C SER A 48 -10.30 -2.97 -2.80
N PHE A 49 -9.23 -3.32 -3.52
CA PHE A 49 -8.32 -4.40 -3.16
C PHE A 49 -6.90 -4.08 -3.61
N TYR A 50 -5.94 -4.82 -3.06
CA TYR A 50 -4.56 -4.83 -3.52
C TYR A 50 -4.03 -6.24 -3.67
N PHE A 51 -3.03 -6.38 -4.54
CA PHE A 51 -2.31 -7.64 -4.69
C PHE A 51 -1.25 -7.75 -3.62
N THR A 52 -1.32 -8.83 -2.85
CA THR A 52 -0.32 -9.15 -1.83
C THR A 52 -0.03 -10.64 -1.82
N GLN A 53 1.09 -11.03 -1.24
CA GLN A 53 1.39 -12.43 -0.99
C GLN A 53 0.84 -12.81 0.38
N ILE A 54 0.43 -14.07 0.53
CA ILE A 54 -0.18 -14.55 1.77
C ILE A 54 0.63 -15.68 2.41
N ALA A 55 0.61 -15.70 3.72
CA ALA A 55 1.06 -16.80 4.55
C ALA A 55 -0.13 -17.54 5.16
N THR A 56 0.02 -18.85 5.36
CA THR A 56 -0.88 -19.68 6.16
C THR A 56 -0.11 -20.35 7.28
N VAL A 57 -0.81 -20.74 8.34
CA VAL A 57 -0.21 -21.40 9.50
C VAL A 57 -0.99 -22.66 9.81
N ASP A 58 -0.29 -23.77 10.07
CA ASP A 58 -0.92 -25.07 10.37
C ASP A 58 -1.83 -25.05 11.61
N ALA A 59 -1.62 -24.11 12.53
CA ALA A 59 -2.48 -23.86 13.68
C ALA A 59 -3.88 -23.35 13.30
N PHE A 60 -4.02 -22.69 12.16
CA PHE A 60 -5.26 -22.09 11.65
C PHE A 60 -5.31 -22.22 10.12
N PRO A 61 -5.52 -23.44 9.58
CA PRO A 61 -5.30 -23.76 8.17
C PRO A 61 -6.29 -23.12 7.18
N ASN A 62 -7.40 -22.56 7.66
CA ASN A 62 -8.42 -21.92 6.83
C ASN A 62 -8.27 -20.39 6.77
N GLU A 63 -7.18 -19.87 7.32
CA GLU A 63 -6.94 -18.44 7.41
C GLU A 63 -5.66 -18.05 6.67
N THR A 64 -5.67 -16.85 6.08
CA THR A 64 -4.60 -16.32 5.24
C THR A 64 -4.20 -14.94 5.75
N TYR A 65 -2.91 -14.63 5.70
CA TYR A 65 -2.37 -13.39 6.25
C TYR A 65 -1.43 -12.72 5.26
N PRO A 66 -1.63 -11.43 4.95
CA PRO A 66 -0.72 -10.72 4.05
C PRO A 66 0.69 -10.62 4.66
N TYR A 67 1.70 -10.74 3.82
CA TYR A 67 3.08 -10.42 4.15
C TYR A 67 3.72 -9.59 3.03
N GLU A 68 4.67 -8.74 3.40
CA GLU A 68 5.43 -7.91 2.47
C GLU A 68 6.90 -8.28 2.52
N LEU A 69 7.50 -8.66 1.39
CA LEU A 69 8.92 -8.97 1.31
C LEU A 69 9.76 -7.73 1.63
N SER A 70 10.91 -7.91 2.29
CA SER A 70 11.88 -6.82 2.43
C SER A 70 12.46 -6.41 1.07
N THR A 71 13.05 -5.21 0.99
CA THR A 71 13.60 -4.66 -0.26
C THR A 71 14.66 -5.54 -0.93
N SER A 72 15.39 -6.36 -0.16
CA SER A 72 16.40 -7.29 -0.69
C SER A 72 15.90 -8.74 -0.83
N THR A 73 14.68 -9.06 -0.35
CA THR A 73 14.18 -10.43 -0.33
C THR A 73 13.39 -10.74 -1.60
N LYS A 74 13.79 -11.79 -2.32
CA LYS A 74 13.06 -12.24 -3.53
C LYS A 74 11.90 -13.18 -3.22
N GLN A 75 12.04 -14.02 -2.20
CA GLN A 75 11.05 -15.02 -1.84
C GLN A 75 11.26 -15.48 -0.40
N MET A 76 10.15 -15.75 0.30
CA MET A 76 10.14 -16.43 1.60
C MET A 76 10.04 -17.95 1.41
N SER A 77 10.76 -18.69 2.25
CA SER A 77 10.66 -20.16 2.29
C SER A 77 9.84 -20.61 3.49
N ASN A 78 9.04 -21.66 3.31
CA ASN A 78 8.32 -22.30 4.41
C ASN A 78 9.28 -22.74 5.52
N GLY A 79 8.78 -22.75 6.76
CA GLY A 79 9.58 -23.13 7.92
C GLY A 79 8.78 -23.16 9.21
N THR A 80 9.45 -23.61 10.26
CA THR A 80 8.89 -23.65 11.61
C THR A 80 9.04 -22.30 12.28
N LEU A 81 7.94 -21.76 12.83
CA LEU A 81 7.94 -20.53 13.58
C LEU A 81 8.75 -20.65 14.87
N ALA A 82 9.64 -19.71 15.09
CA ALA A 82 10.33 -19.47 16.36
C ALA A 82 9.95 -18.10 16.91
N ILE A 83 9.56 -18.05 18.18
CA ILE A 83 9.36 -16.80 18.92
C ILE A 83 10.25 -16.84 20.16
N LEU A 84 11.19 -15.91 20.22
CA LEU A 84 11.96 -15.63 21.42
C LEU A 84 11.32 -14.45 22.14
N PHE A 85 11.17 -14.57 23.46
CA PHE A 85 10.66 -13.48 24.29
C PHE A 85 11.82 -12.69 24.88
N ASP A 86 11.63 -11.39 25.09
CA ASP A 86 12.62 -10.52 25.73
C ASP A 86 12.90 -11.00 27.16
N GLU A 87 14.17 -11.07 27.54
CA GLU A 87 14.59 -11.53 28.88
C GLU A 87 14.20 -10.54 29.99
N GLN A 88 14.21 -9.24 29.68
CA GLN A 88 13.86 -8.17 30.61
C GLN A 88 12.34 -8.00 30.69
N ASN A 89 11.61 -8.37 29.63
CA ASN A 89 10.15 -8.37 29.62
C ASN A 89 9.58 -9.56 28.82
N THR A 90 9.43 -10.69 29.50
CA THR A 90 8.97 -11.97 28.92
C THR A 90 7.58 -11.92 28.25
N HIS A 91 6.85 -10.81 28.37
CA HIS A 91 5.60 -10.59 27.64
C HIS A 91 5.78 -10.13 26.20
N LEU A 92 6.94 -9.54 25.87
CA LEU A 92 7.29 -8.99 24.57
C LEU A 92 8.18 -9.95 23.78
N VAL A 93 8.03 -9.92 22.45
CA VAL A 93 8.94 -10.62 21.53
C VAL A 93 10.25 -9.85 21.48
N THR A 94 11.36 -10.58 21.33
CA THR A 94 12.69 -9.95 21.21
C THR A 94 12.75 -8.94 20.05
N THR A 95 13.52 -7.88 20.26
CA THR A 95 13.87 -6.93 19.19
C THR A 95 15.06 -7.41 18.36
N ALA A 96 15.78 -8.46 18.78
CA ALA A 96 17.01 -8.95 18.13
C ALA A 96 18.06 -7.85 17.91
N CYS A 97 18.10 -6.81 18.75
CA CYS A 97 19.16 -5.80 18.67
C CYS A 97 20.45 -6.31 19.34
N PRO A 98 21.65 -5.84 18.92
CA PRO A 98 22.92 -6.30 19.50
C PRO A 98 23.01 -6.18 21.03
N ASN A 99 22.34 -5.18 21.60
CA ASN A 99 22.30 -4.92 23.04
C ASN A 99 21.22 -5.73 23.78
N ASN A 100 20.36 -6.45 23.04
CA ASN A 100 19.34 -7.36 23.56
C ASN A 100 19.89 -8.78 23.42
N VAL A 101 20.57 -9.26 24.46
CA VAL A 101 21.15 -10.61 24.48
C VAL A 101 20.00 -11.61 24.39
N MET A 102 19.89 -12.31 23.26
CA MET A 102 18.95 -13.40 23.10
C MET A 102 19.61 -14.68 23.61
N THR A 103 19.20 -15.22 24.75
CA THR A 103 19.61 -16.58 25.12
C THR A 103 18.58 -17.62 24.67
N THR A 104 19.05 -18.61 23.90
CA THR A 104 18.29 -19.82 23.61
C THR A 104 19.22 -21.01 23.71
N THR A 105 18.78 -22.07 24.39
CA THR A 105 19.47 -23.37 24.44
C THR A 105 19.07 -24.29 23.30
N ALA A 106 18.04 -23.91 22.53
CA ALA A 106 17.54 -24.67 21.39
C ALA A 106 18.16 -24.16 20.07
N PRO A 107 18.63 -25.05 19.18
CA PRO A 107 19.04 -24.66 17.84
C PRO A 107 17.84 -24.05 17.09
N LEU A 108 17.98 -22.82 16.62
CA LEU A 108 17.00 -22.16 15.75
C LEU A 108 17.28 -22.42 14.26
N ALA A 109 18.17 -23.37 13.98
CA ALA A 109 18.52 -23.79 12.63
C ALA A 109 17.24 -24.14 11.84
N SER A 110 17.10 -23.56 10.65
CA SER A 110 15.94 -23.75 9.75
C SER A 110 14.59 -23.18 10.21
N SER A 111 14.56 -22.38 11.29
CA SER A 111 13.33 -21.73 11.77
C SER A 111 13.11 -20.33 11.16
N ILE A 112 11.90 -19.82 11.32
CA ILE A 112 11.50 -18.47 10.96
C ILE A 112 11.29 -17.68 12.24
N LEU A 113 12.17 -16.71 12.48
CA LEU A 113 12.15 -15.94 13.72
C LEU A 113 11.17 -14.76 13.60
N LEU A 114 10.23 -14.66 14.53
CA LEU A 114 9.43 -13.44 14.70
C LEU A 114 10.22 -12.42 15.52
N VAL A 115 10.35 -11.20 15.01
CA VAL A 115 11.11 -10.11 15.62
C VAL A 115 10.27 -8.84 15.68
N HIS A 116 10.32 -8.18 16.83
CA HIS A 116 9.67 -6.90 17.06
C HIS A 116 10.49 -5.72 16.46
N ARG A 117 9.83 -4.78 15.78
CA ARG A 117 10.44 -3.55 15.27
C ARG A 117 10.83 -2.59 16.40
N GLY A 118 11.86 -1.77 16.18
CA GLY A 118 12.31 -0.75 17.13
C GLY A 118 13.67 -1.06 17.79
N GLY A 119 14.24 -0.05 18.47
CA GLY A 119 15.53 -0.15 19.18
C GLY A 119 16.79 -0.07 18.30
N CYS A 120 16.77 -0.67 17.12
CA CYS A 120 17.89 -0.69 16.16
C CYS A 120 17.38 -0.91 14.72
N THR A 121 18.26 -0.79 13.72
CA THR A 121 17.94 -0.94 12.30
C THR A 121 17.57 -2.39 11.91
N PHE A 122 16.82 -2.58 10.82
CA PHE A 122 16.52 -3.93 10.30
C PHE A 122 17.80 -4.71 9.95
N ALA A 123 18.84 -4.03 9.45
CA ALA A 123 20.12 -4.64 9.13
C ALA A 123 20.79 -5.23 10.39
N GLU A 124 20.86 -4.45 11.48
CA GLU A 124 21.42 -4.93 12.75
C GLU A 124 20.64 -6.13 13.30
N LYS A 125 19.30 -6.11 13.20
CA LYS A 125 18.45 -7.23 13.62
C LYS A 125 18.74 -8.51 12.83
N LEU A 126 18.94 -8.38 11.52
CA LEU A 126 19.25 -9.51 10.65
C LEU A 126 20.64 -10.08 10.93
N SER A 127 21.65 -9.23 11.17
CA SER A 127 22.99 -9.67 11.56
C SER A 127 23.00 -10.44 12.88
N VAL A 128 22.16 -10.04 13.84
CA VAL A 128 21.99 -10.80 15.09
C VAL A 128 21.27 -12.12 14.81
N ALA A 129 20.17 -12.12 14.06
CA ALA A 129 19.42 -13.33 13.73
C ALA A 129 20.27 -14.37 12.97
N GLU A 130 21.22 -13.92 12.14
CA GLU A 130 22.19 -14.76 11.43
C GLU A 130 23.02 -15.62 12.37
N GLN A 131 23.42 -15.09 13.52
CA GLN A 131 24.21 -15.82 14.52
C GLN A 131 23.44 -17.01 15.12
N PHE A 132 22.11 -17.01 15.03
CA PHE A 132 21.23 -18.10 15.48
C PHE A 132 20.91 -19.12 14.36
N GLY A 133 21.40 -18.89 13.14
CA GLY A 133 21.23 -19.80 12.00
C GLY A 133 19.78 -19.89 11.51
N VAL A 134 18.98 -18.84 11.71
CA VAL A 134 17.58 -18.81 11.27
C VAL A 134 17.50 -18.80 9.73
N LYS A 135 16.40 -19.36 9.20
CA LYS A 135 16.14 -19.42 7.76
C LYS A 135 15.58 -18.13 7.20
N ALA A 136 14.77 -17.44 8.00
CA ALA A 136 14.12 -16.20 7.62
C ALA A 136 13.69 -15.42 8.87
N VAL A 137 13.38 -14.13 8.70
CA VAL A 137 12.86 -13.27 9.77
C VAL A 137 11.52 -12.66 9.36
N LEU A 138 10.55 -12.68 10.28
CA LEU A 138 9.30 -11.92 10.17
C LEU A 138 9.37 -10.73 11.11
N PHE A 139 9.14 -9.53 10.59
CA PHE A 139 9.06 -8.31 11.37
C PHE A 139 7.61 -7.88 11.54
N TYR A 140 7.31 -7.38 12.73
CA TYR A 140 6.05 -6.68 13.00
C TYR A 140 6.34 -5.46 13.87
N ASP A 141 5.43 -4.49 13.84
CA ASP A 141 5.48 -3.30 14.67
C ASP A 141 4.31 -3.33 15.66
N ALA A 142 4.60 -3.28 16.96
CA ALA A 142 3.56 -3.32 17.99
C ALA A 142 2.81 -1.98 18.14
N ASP A 143 3.38 -0.90 17.60
CA ASP A 143 2.81 0.45 17.67
C ASP A 143 2.13 0.85 16.33
N GLU A 144 1.95 -0.09 15.40
CA GLU A 144 1.30 0.15 14.11
C GLU A 144 -0.18 0.51 14.28
N GLN A 145 -0.59 1.64 13.70
CA GLN A 145 -1.99 2.12 13.83
C GLN A 145 -2.94 1.32 12.94
N ASP A 146 -2.49 0.88 11.76
CA ASP A 146 -3.22 -0.04 10.91
C ASP A 146 -2.81 -1.48 11.23
N GLU A 147 -3.46 -2.07 12.24
CA GLU A 147 -3.08 -3.38 12.77
C GLU A 147 -3.19 -4.53 11.74
N TYR A 148 -3.88 -4.34 10.61
CA TYR A 148 -4.10 -5.35 9.58
C TYR A 148 -3.12 -5.28 8.42
N ARG A 149 -2.39 -4.18 8.28
CA ARG A 149 -1.43 -3.97 7.19
C ARG A 149 -0.06 -4.53 7.53
N ALA A 150 0.56 -5.22 6.58
CA ALA A 150 1.96 -5.63 6.68
C ALA A 150 2.89 -4.41 6.63
N ILE A 151 3.92 -4.40 7.48
CA ILE A 151 4.88 -3.30 7.53
C ILE A 151 5.90 -3.40 6.39
N GLN A 152 6.36 -2.25 5.90
CA GLN A 152 7.47 -2.20 4.95
C GLN A 152 8.80 -2.47 5.68
N VAL A 153 9.60 -3.39 5.14
CA VAL A 153 10.92 -3.75 5.70
C VAL A 153 12.01 -3.30 4.73
N LEU A 154 12.75 -2.27 5.11
CA LEU A 154 13.86 -1.71 4.32
C LEU A 154 15.18 -2.36 4.75
N THR A 155 15.75 -3.18 3.87
CA THR A 155 17.03 -3.87 4.06
C THR A 155 18.05 -3.46 3.00
N PRO A 156 19.35 -3.45 3.33
CA PRO A 156 20.41 -3.30 2.33
C PRO A 156 20.35 -4.41 1.29
N ASP A 157 20.82 -4.14 0.06
CA ASP A 157 20.72 -5.04 -1.10
C ASP A 157 21.39 -6.43 -0.90
N GLU A 158 22.28 -6.56 0.09
CA GLU A 158 23.11 -7.76 0.34
C GLU A 158 22.67 -8.60 1.56
N SER A 159 21.47 -8.38 2.12
CA SER A 159 21.03 -9.20 3.27
C SER A 159 20.95 -10.68 2.91
N ILE A 160 21.70 -11.50 3.66
CA ILE A 160 21.82 -12.95 3.43
C ILE A 160 20.55 -13.70 3.86
N ILE A 161 19.87 -13.22 4.91
CA ILE A 161 18.64 -13.85 5.41
C ILE A 161 17.40 -13.18 4.78
N PRO A 162 16.51 -13.97 4.15
CA PRO A 162 15.18 -13.52 3.73
C PRO A 162 14.37 -12.91 4.88
N ALA A 163 13.76 -11.76 4.63
CA ALA A 163 12.92 -11.08 5.59
C ALA A 163 11.60 -10.62 4.98
N ALA A 164 10.57 -10.57 5.81
CA ALA A 164 9.28 -10.00 5.44
C ALA A 164 8.64 -9.26 6.63
N GLY A 165 7.86 -8.24 6.33
CA GLY A 165 6.96 -7.60 7.28
C GLY A 165 5.61 -8.30 7.30
N ILE A 166 5.00 -8.35 8.48
CA ILE A 166 3.63 -8.81 8.70
C ILE A 166 2.87 -7.79 9.54
N SER A 167 1.55 -7.92 9.54
CA SER A 167 0.69 -7.05 10.33
C SER A 167 0.76 -7.35 11.82
N LYS A 168 0.45 -6.35 12.64
CA LYS A 168 0.37 -6.51 14.10
C LYS A 168 -0.65 -7.59 14.47
N TYR A 169 -1.81 -7.60 13.82
CA TYR A 169 -2.86 -8.61 14.02
C TYR A 169 -2.32 -10.03 13.80
N PHE A 170 -1.57 -10.25 12.71
CA PHE A 170 -0.99 -11.55 12.43
C PHE A 170 0.03 -11.95 13.51
N ALA A 171 0.94 -11.04 13.87
CA ALA A 171 1.94 -11.28 14.91
C ALA A 171 1.31 -11.59 16.27
N ASP A 172 0.31 -10.83 16.71
CA ASP A 172 -0.39 -11.04 17.98
C ASP A 172 -1.05 -12.42 18.04
N LYS A 173 -1.64 -12.87 16.92
CA LYS A 173 -2.23 -14.22 16.84
C LYS A 173 -1.19 -15.33 16.90
N LEU A 174 -0.03 -15.14 16.25
CA LEU A 174 1.10 -16.07 16.37
C LEU A 174 1.59 -16.16 17.81
N ILE A 175 1.79 -15.02 18.46
CA ILE A 175 2.24 -14.92 19.85
C ILE A 175 1.25 -15.59 20.80
N ALA A 176 -0.05 -15.30 20.66
CA ALA A 176 -1.11 -15.90 21.48
C ALA A 176 -1.17 -17.41 21.30
N THR A 177 -1.02 -17.90 20.07
CA THR A 177 -0.99 -19.33 19.74
C THR A 177 0.20 -20.00 20.41
N VAL A 178 1.42 -19.46 20.29
CA VAL A 178 2.61 -20.02 20.95
C VAL A 178 2.47 -20.01 22.48
N LYS A 179 1.99 -18.90 23.07
CA LYS A 179 1.76 -18.79 24.53
C LYS A 179 0.78 -19.85 25.04
N LYS A 180 -0.29 -20.16 24.28
CA LYS A 180 -1.29 -21.17 24.64
C LYS A 180 -0.71 -22.59 24.77
N TYR A 181 0.31 -22.94 23.98
CA TYR A 181 0.89 -24.28 23.95
C TYR A 181 2.23 -24.39 24.69
N LYS A 182 2.73 -23.29 25.26
CA LYS A 182 3.95 -23.25 26.08
C LYS A 182 3.76 -24.13 27.33
N GLY A 183 4.64 -25.11 27.54
CA GLY A 183 4.58 -26.03 28.69
C GLY A 183 3.67 -27.25 28.53
N SER A 184 3.03 -27.44 27.36
CA SER A 184 2.33 -28.70 27.04
C SER A 184 3.34 -29.83 26.79
N SER A 185 3.01 -31.07 27.17
CA SER A 185 3.89 -32.27 27.07
C SER A 185 4.41 -32.63 25.67
N LYS A 186 4.13 -31.80 24.64
CA LYS A 186 4.56 -31.98 23.26
C LYS A 186 5.16 -30.74 22.59
N ASN A 187 5.42 -29.64 23.32
CA ASN A 187 6.03 -28.39 22.80
C ASN A 187 5.76 -28.18 21.30
N LYS A 188 4.49 -27.93 20.94
CA LYS A 188 4.01 -28.07 19.56
C LYS A 188 4.65 -27.00 18.68
N ALA A 189 5.43 -27.43 17.69
CA ALA A 189 5.94 -26.58 16.63
C ALA A 189 4.81 -26.15 15.69
N PHE A 190 4.85 -24.91 15.22
CA PHE A 190 3.91 -24.37 14.23
C PHE A 190 4.66 -24.06 12.95
N ASN A 191 4.08 -24.41 11.81
CA ASN A 191 4.69 -24.17 10.51
C ASN A 191 3.98 -23.02 9.79
N ILE A 192 4.78 -22.13 9.23
CA ILE A 192 4.30 -21.04 8.36
C ILE A 192 4.63 -21.41 6.91
N MET A 193 3.61 -21.31 6.07
CA MET A 193 3.71 -21.59 4.63
C MET A 193 3.50 -20.29 3.87
N PHE A 194 4.41 -19.93 2.98
CA PHE A 194 4.35 -18.71 2.17
C PHE A 194 3.93 -19.07 0.75
N SER A 195 2.85 -18.46 0.29
CA SER A 195 2.48 -18.53 -1.11
C SER A 195 3.28 -17.52 -1.91
N VAL A 196 3.78 -17.95 -3.07
CA VAL A 196 4.36 -17.06 -4.08
C VAL A 196 3.30 -16.40 -4.94
N HIS A 197 2.06 -16.93 -4.93
CA HIS A 197 0.95 -16.37 -5.67
C HIS A 197 0.44 -15.10 -5.00
N GLN A 198 0.08 -14.12 -5.82
CA GLN A 198 -0.59 -12.92 -5.37
C GLN A 198 -2.08 -13.18 -5.19
N TYR A 199 -2.66 -12.61 -4.14
CA TYR A 199 -4.08 -12.67 -3.81
C TYR A 199 -4.65 -11.26 -3.74
N ASN A 200 -5.94 -11.15 -4.01
CA ASN A 200 -6.69 -9.91 -3.82
C ASN A 200 -7.05 -9.79 -2.35
N GLU A 201 -6.40 -8.88 -1.65
CA GLU A 201 -6.75 -8.52 -0.28
C GLU A 201 -7.62 -7.26 -0.28
N PRO A 202 -8.77 -7.25 0.41
CA PRO A 202 -9.58 -6.04 0.56
C PRO A 202 -8.77 -4.89 1.16
N SER A 203 -8.92 -3.69 0.60
CA SER A 203 -8.31 -2.50 1.18
C SER A 203 -9.15 -1.97 2.35
N PRO A 204 -8.59 -1.76 3.55
CA PRO A 204 -9.32 -1.15 4.68
C PRO A 204 -9.81 0.27 4.38
N SER A 205 -9.08 1.00 3.53
CA SER A 205 -9.38 2.37 3.10
C SER A 205 -10.10 2.44 1.76
N ALA A 206 -10.66 1.32 1.27
CA ALA A 206 -11.36 1.25 -0.02
C ALA A 206 -12.35 2.42 -0.23
N GLY A 207 -12.18 3.16 -1.33
CA GLY A 207 -13.07 4.27 -1.68
C GLY A 207 -12.81 5.58 -0.93
N GLN A 208 -11.86 5.63 0.00
CA GLN A 208 -11.42 6.86 0.66
C GLN A 208 -10.43 7.63 -0.22
N VAL A 209 -10.34 8.96 -0.07
CA VAL A 209 -9.27 9.74 -0.70
C VAL A 209 -7.93 9.30 -0.09
N SER A 210 -6.95 9.02 -0.94
CA SER A 210 -5.63 8.61 -0.48
C SER A 210 -4.99 9.72 0.34
N SER A 211 -4.41 9.38 1.50
CA SER A 211 -3.81 10.36 2.42
C SER A 211 -2.71 11.23 1.80
N PHE A 212 -2.01 10.72 0.78
CA PHE A 212 -1.00 11.47 0.04
C PHE A 212 -1.59 12.44 -0.99
N SER A 213 -2.86 12.31 -1.39
CA SER A 213 -3.44 13.11 -2.48
C SER A 213 -3.43 14.59 -2.11
N SER A 214 -2.84 15.43 -2.96
CA SER A 214 -2.74 16.88 -2.70
C SER A 214 -4.09 17.55 -2.50
N VAL A 215 -4.15 18.45 -1.53
CA VAL A 215 -5.38 19.15 -1.11
C VAL A 215 -5.48 20.51 -1.79
N GLY A 216 -6.69 20.88 -2.18
CA GLY A 216 -7.02 22.21 -2.68
C GLY A 216 -7.17 23.29 -1.61
N PRO A 217 -7.65 24.49 -2.01
CA PRO A 217 -7.77 24.93 -3.41
C PRO A 217 -6.39 25.12 -4.06
N ASN A 218 -6.26 25.58 -5.30
CA ASN A 218 -4.94 26.02 -5.78
C ASN A 218 -4.56 27.39 -5.18
N TYR A 219 -3.35 27.89 -5.47
CA TYR A 219 -2.88 29.20 -5.00
C TYR A 219 -3.70 30.38 -5.55
N GLU A 220 -4.40 30.17 -6.66
CA GLU A 220 -5.32 31.11 -7.30
C GLU A 220 -6.76 31.05 -6.74
N LEU A 221 -7.01 30.19 -5.74
CA LEU A 221 -8.31 29.94 -5.10
C LEU A 221 -9.36 29.24 -5.97
N ASP A 222 -8.95 28.63 -7.09
CA ASP A 222 -9.81 27.72 -7.84
C ASP A 222 -10.04 26.40 -7.08
N LEU A 223 -11.25 25.87 -7.21
CA LEU A 223 -11.60 24.55 -6.68
C LEU A 223 -10.86 23.46 -7.44
N LYS A 224 -9.91 22.84 -6.74
CA LYS A 224 -9.09 21.71 -7.19
C LYS A 224 -8.98 20.70 -6.04
N PRO A 225 -8.83 19.40 -6.30
CA PRO A 225 -8.85 18.75 -7.61
C PRO A 225 -10.24 18.82 -8.26
N SER A 226 -10.34 18.46 -9.53
CA SER A 226 -11.60 18.52 -10.29
C SER A 226 -12.43 17.25 -10.14
N LEU A 227 -11.74 16.10 -10.08
CA LEU A 227 -12.29 14.73 -10.02
C LEU A 227 -11.33 13.84 -9.23
N ALA A 228 -11.78 12.65 -8.86
CA ALA A 228 -10.94 11.60 -8.31
C ALA A 228 -10.97 10.32 -9.16
N GLY A 229 -9.86 9.59 -9.14
CA GLY A 229 -9.72 8.27 -9.77
C GLY A 229 -8.95 7.31 -8.86
N ILE A 230 -9.06 6.01 -9.12
CA ILE A 230 -8.28 4.99 -8.41
C ILE A 230 -6.77 5.22 -8.62
N GLY A 231 -6.06 5.51 -7.54
CA GLY A 231 -4.64 5.89 -7.59
C GLY A 231 -3.76 5.25 -6.51
N ASN A 232 -4.30 4.66 -5.45
CA ASN A 232 -3.53 3.88 -4.49
C ASN A 232 -3.59 2.39 -4.83
N GLN A 233 -2.47 1.68 -4.70
CA GLN A 233 -2.36 0.24 -4.91
C GLN A 233 -2.84 -0.22 -6.30
N VAL A 234 -2.44 0.53 -7.34
CA VAL A 234 -2.77 0.22 -8.72
C VAL A 234 -1.75 -0.74 -9.32
N TYR A 235 -2.21 -1.93 -9.70
CA TYR A 235 -1.40 -2.92 -10.40
C TYR A 235 -1.40 -2.66 -11.90
N SER A 236 -0.22 -2.48 -12.47
CA SER A 236 -0.07 -2.15 -13.89
C SER A 236 1.29 -2.64 -14.42
N THR A 237 1.53 -2.38 -15.69
CA THR A 237 2.77 -2.76 -16.37
C THR A 237 3.95 -1.89 -15.91
N LEU A 238 5.11 -2.52 -15.74
CA LEU A 238 6.41 -1.90 -15.50
C LEU A 238 7.38 -2.26 -16.64
N PRO A 239 8.54 -1.59 -16.75
CA PRO A 239 9.61 -2.07 -17.62
C PRO A 239 9.98 -3.52 -17.30
N ARG A 240 10.20 -4.38 -18.30
CA ARG A 240 10.44 -5.83 -18.09
C ARG A 240 11.57 -6.18 -17.11
N HIS A 241 12.56 -5.31 -16.96
CA HIS A 241 13.67 -5.49 -16.01
C HIS A 241 13.31 -5.16 -14.55
N ILE A 242 12.08 -4.68 -14.31
CA ILE A 242 11.54 -4.32 -12.99
C ILE A 242 10.28 -5.16 -12.75
N GLY A 243 10.29 -6.01 -11.72
CA GLY A 243 9.11 -6.80 -11.33
C GLY A 243 8.55 -7.69 -12.45
N ASP A 244 9.40 -8.21 -13.33
CA ASP A 244 9.01 -9.01 -14.52
C ASP A 244 7.99 -8.31 -15.44
N GLY A 245 7.99 -6.98 -15.43
CA GLY A 245 7.11 -6.16 -16.27
C GLY A 245 5.76 -5.85 -15.64
N TRP A 246 5.54 -6.18 -14.37
CA TRP A 246 4.32 -5.84 -13.63
C TRP A 246 4.62 -5.36 -12.23
N GLY A 247 3.72 -4.57 -11.67
CA GLY A 247 3.81 -4.21 -10.27
C GLY A 247 2.78 -3.22 -9.82
N THR A 248 2.74 -3.04 -8.51
CA THR A 248 1.83 -2.11 -7.86
C THR A 248 2.53 -0.77 -7.63
N ARG A 249 1.83 0.33 -7.92
CA ARG A 249 2.26 1.70 -7.63
C ARG A 249 1.10 2.50 -7.07
N SER A 250 1.44 3.54 -6.31
CA SER A 250 0.49 4.47 -5.72
C SER A 250 0.84 5.91 -6.09
N GLY A 251 -0.18 6.72 -6.32
CA GLY A 251 -0.04 8.14 -6.60
C GLY A 251 -1.21 8.68 -7.42
N THR A 252 -1.40 9.99 -7.38
CA THR A 252 -2.28 10.69 -8.34
C THR A 252 -1.84 10.47 -9.79
N SER A 253 -0.57 10.11 -10.02
CA SER A 253 -0.04 9.65 -11.30
C SER A 253 -0.68 8.37 -11.83
N MET A 254 -1.24 7.51 -10.97
CA MET A 254 -1.99 6.32 -11.36
C MET A 254 -3.48 6.64 -11.55
N ALA A 255 -4.01 7.63 -10.83
CA ALA A 255 -5.38 8.10 -10.99
C ALA A 255 -5.59 8.88 -12.31
N ALA A 256 -4.62 9.70 -12.72
CA ALA A 256 -4.71 10.49 -13.96
C ALA A 256 -4.94 9.66 -15.25
N PRO A 257 -4.20 8.56 -15.52
CA PRO A 257 -4.46 7.72 -16.68
C PRO A 257 -5.80 6.98 -16.59
N HIS A 258 -6.30 6.68 -15.40
CA HIS A 258 -7.66 6.13 -15.23
C HIS A 258 -8.72 7.12 -15.75
N ILE A 259 -8.66 8.39 -15.33
CA ILE A 259 -9.58 9.43 -15.82
C ILE A 259 -9.39 9.69 -17.33
N SER A 260 -8.14 9.67 -17.80
CA SER A 260 -7.83 9.84 -19.23
C SER A 260 -8.49 8.75 -20.08
N GLY A 261 -8.46 7.50 -19.61
CA GLY A 261 -9.12 6.37 -20.27
C GLY A 261 -10.64 6.52 -20.32
N VAL A 262 -11.26 6.92 -19.20
CA VAL A 262 -12.72 7.16 -19.16
C VAL A 262 -13.12 8.28 -20.11
N ALA A 263 -12.41 9.42 -20.08
CA ALA A 263 -12.67 10.54 -20.99
C ALA A 263 -12.53 10.15 -22.47
N ALA A 264 -11.51 9.34 -22.80
CA ALA A 264 -11.31 8.84 -24.16
C ALA A 264 -12.45 7.92 -24.62
N LEU A 265 -12.96 7.05 -23.74
CA LEU A 265 -14.12 6.20 -24.03
C LEU A 265 -15.40 7.02 -24.26
N MET A 266 -15.64 8.06 -23.47
CA MET A 266 -16.78 8.96 -23.67
C MET A 266 -16.70 9.70 -25.01
N LEU A 267 -15.52 10.24 -25.35
CA LEU A 267 -15.29 10.86 -26.66
C LEU A 267 -15.54 9.89 -27.81
N ALA A 268 -15.07 8.64 -27.68
CA ALA A 268 -15.32 7.60 -28.68
C ALA A 268 -16.81 7.30 -28.83
N TYR A 269 -17.54 7.19 -27.73
CA TYR A 269 -18.99 6.96 -27.73
C TYR A 269 -19.75 8.08 -28.46
N TYR A 270 -19.53 9.36 -28.10
CA TYR A 270 -20.23 10.47 -28.76
C TYR A 270 -19.89 10.56 -30.25
N LYS A 271 -18.63 10.35 -30.60
CA LYS A 271 -18.19 10.31 -32.00
C LYS A 271 -18.87 9.19 -32.79
N GLN A 272 -18.98 7.99 -32.23
CA GLN A 272 -19.66 6.85 -32.87
C GLN A 272 -21.16 7.11 -33.09
N ASN A 273 -21.77 7.95 -32.26
CA ASN A 273 -23.18 8.34 -32.39
C ASN A 273 -23.38 9.64 -33.20
N ASN A 274 -22.34 10.15 -33.88
CA ASN A 274 -22.37 11.42 -34.63
C ASN A 274 -22.78 12.64 -33.78
N ILE A 275 -22.49 12.61 -32.48
CA ILE A 275 -22.73 13.73 -31.57
C ILE A 275 -21.43 14.50 -31.41
N THR A 276 -21.44 15.77 -31.79
CA THR A 276 -20.30 16.67 -31.53
C THR A 276 -20.43 17.22 -30.11
N VAL A 277 -19.40 17.03 -29.30
CA VAL A 277 -19.36 17.46 -27.90
C VAL A 277 -18.15 18.36 -27.64
N ASP A 278 -18.34 19.37 -26.79
CA ASP A 278 -17.25 20.18 -26.26
C ASP A 278 -16.44 19.35 -25.23
N PRO A 279 -15.10 19.40 -25.24
CA PRO A 279 -14.26 18.91 -24.13
C PRO A 279 -14.74 19.29 -22.72
N LEU A 280 -15.28 20.50 -22.56
CA LEU A 280 -15.87 20.93 -21.29
C LEU A 280 -17.09 20.08 -20.94
N PHE A 281 -17.96 19.78 -21.91
CA PHE A 281 -19.12 18.93 -21.71
C PHE A 281 -18.71 17.54 -21.20
N ILE A 282 -17.63 16.94 -21.72
CA ILE A 282 -17.11 15.66 -21.19
C ILE A 282 -16.73 15.79 -19.71
N THR A 283 -16.03 16.87 -19.35
CA THR A 283 -15.60 17.12 -17.96
C THR A 283 -16.81 17.28 -17.03
N GLU A 284 -17.82 18.04 -17.46
CA GLU A 284 -19.07 18.23 -16.71
C GLU A 284 -19.82 16.92 -16.52
N GLN A 285 -19.91 16.07 -17.55
CA GLN A 285 -20.55 14.77 -17.43
C GLN A 285 -19.82 13.88 -16.41
N LEU A 286 -18.49 13.86 -16.42
CA LEU A 286 -17.69 13.13 -15.45
C LEU A 286 -17.92 13.63 -14.02
N GLN A 287 -18.03 14.95 -13.83
CA GLN A 287 -18.25 15.56 -12.51
C GLN A 287 -19.67 15.31 -11.99
N ASN A 288 -20.69 15.47 -12.84
CA ASN A 288 -22.09 15.31 -12.43
C ASN A 288 -22.46 13.87 -12.06
N HIS A 289 -21.72 12.87 -12.59
CA HIS A 289 -21.95 11.45 -12.30
C HIS A 289 -20.91 10.85 -11.36
N ALA A 290 -19.97 11.66 -10.85
CA ALA A 290 -18.98 11.19 -9.89
C ALA A 290 -19.65 10.76 -8.57
N GLN A 291 -19.12 9.69 -7.99
CA GLN A 291 -19.53 9.23 -6.67
C GLN A 291 -18.63 9.87 -5.62
N GLN A 292 -19.23 10.54 -4.62
CA GLN A 292 -18.46 11.10 -3.52
C GLN A 292 -17.78 9.98 -2.72
N ALA A 293 -16.46 10.09 -2.57
CA ALA A 293 -15.69 9.37 -1.57
C ALA A 293 -16.21 9.72 -0.18
N THR A 294 -16.11 8.77 0.74
CA THR A 294 -16.56 8.93 2.11
C THR A 294 -15.44 8.68 3.11
N PHE A 295 -15.44 9.45 4.19
CA PHE A 295 -14.57 9.25 5.35
C PHE A 295 -15.46 9.24 6.59
N GLU A 296 -15.33 8.21 7.43
CA GLU A 296 -16.18 8.00 8.62
C GLU A 296 -17.70 8.08 8.33
N GLY A 297 -18.11 7.61 7.16
CA GLY A 297 -19.51 7.60 6.74
C GLY A 297 -20.07 8.94 6.25
N GLN A 298 -19.24 9.99 6.16
CA GLN A 298 -19.61 11.29 5.60
C GLN A 298 -18.93 11.53 4.24
N PRO A 299 -19.55 12.28 3.32
CA PRO A 299 -18.88 12.72 2.09
C PRO A 299 -17.62 13.51 2.40
N ASP A 300 -16.52 13.18 1.73
CA ASP A 300 -15.25 13.86 1.89
C ASP A 300 -15.30 15.30 1.33
N HIS A 301 -14.37 16.16 1.74
CA HIS A 301 -14.40 17.56 1.33
C HIS A 301 -14.11 17.73 -0.18
N PRO A 302 -14.81 18.62 -0.92
CA PRO A 302 -14.53 18.83 -2.35
C PRO A 302 -13.10 19.25 -2.68
N LEU A 303 -12.37 19.83 -1.71
CA LEU A 303 -10.94 20.15 -1.86
C LEU A 303 -10.02 18.92 -1.83
N LEU A 304 -10.53 17.75 -1.43
CA LEU A 304 -9.81 16.49 -1.41
C LEU A 304 -10.15 15.62 -2.63
N GLN A 305 -11.41 15.62 -3.06
CA GLN A 305 -11.91 14.70 -4.09
C GLN A 305 -12.46 15.37 -5.37
N GLY A 306 -12.58 16.70 -5.38
CA GLY A 306 -13.32 17.41 -6.42
C GLY A 306 -14.79 17.00 -6.41
N ALA A 307 -15.34 16.67 -7.58
CA ALA A 307 -16.69 16.14 -7.67
C ALA A 307 -16.83 14.68 -7.15
N GLY A 308 -15.71 13.97 -6.96
CA GLY A 308 -15.68 12.60 -6.46
C GLY A 308 -15.06 11.60 -7.44
N LEU A 309 -15.15 10.32 -7.08
CA LEU A 309 -14.65 9.18 -7.86
C LEU A 309 -15.46 9.00 -9.15
N VAL A 310 -14.77 9.04 -10.29
CA VAL A 310 -15.38 8.81 -11.60
C VAL A 310 -16.19 7.51 -11.65
N GLN A 311 -17.37 7.57 -12.27
CA GLN A 311 -18.25 6.42 -12.49
C GLN A 311 -18.42 6.13 -13.97
N ARG A 312 -18.79 4.89 -14.28
CA ARG A 312 -19.10 4.43 -15.65
C ARG A 312 -20.58 4.64 -16.03
N LYS A 313 -21.41 5.14 -15.12
CA LYS A 313 -22.87 5.19 -15.30
C LYS A 313 -23.33 6.32 -16.19
#